data_AF-A0A1Q2ZUQ7-F1
#
_entry.id   AF-A0A1Q2ZUQ7-F1
#
_cell.length_a   1.000
_cell.length_b   1.000
_cell.length_c   1.000
_cell.angle_alpha   90.00
_cell.angle_beta   90.00
_cell.angle_gamma   90.00
#
_symmetry.space_group_name_H-M   'P 1'
#
loop_
_entity.id
_entity.type
_entity.pdbx_description
1 polymer ?
#
loop_
_entity_poly.entity_id
_entity_poly.type
_entity_poly.pdbx_seq_one_letter_code
_entity_poly.pdbx_strand_id
1 'polypeptide(L)'
;DSCVRKKFKGYPAEPKIGYGSNKKTKHLSPSGHKVFLVANVKDLEVLTMHSKSYAAEIAHNVSSRKRVDILARAKALGVKVTNPKGRLSLEA
;
A
#
# COMPACT_ATOMS: atom_id res chain seq x y z
N ASP A 1 -23.24 5.59 -31.70
CA ASP A 1 -24.37 5.26 -30.80
C ASP A 1 -24.01 4.31 -29.64
N SER A 2 -23.03 4.67 -28.81
CA SER A 2 -22.64 3.80 -27.69
C SER A 2 -23.74 3.68 -26.63
N CYS A 3 -24.20 2.46 -26.36
CA CYS A 3 -25.20 2.14 -25.33
C CYS A 3 -24.75 2.54 -23.92
N VAL A 4 -23.44 2.47 -23.64
CA VAL A 4 -22.83 2.87 -22.36
C VAL A 4 -22.95 4.38 -22.14
N ARG A 5 -22.61 5.18 -23.16
CA ARG A 5 -22.76 6.65 -23.12
C ARG A 5 -24.24 7.06 -22.95
N LYS A 6 -25.15 6.30 -23.55
CA LYS A 6 -26.61 6.50 -23.45
C LYS A 6 -27.21 5.97 -22.14
N LYS A 7 -26.44 5.25 -21.31
CA LYS A 7 -26.86 4.74 -19.97
C LYS A 7 -28.02 3.76 -20.03
N PHE A 8 -28.05 2.90 -21.06
CA PHE A 8 -29.06 1.86 -21.15
C PHE A 8 -28.93 0.85 -20.01
N LYS A 9 -30.07 0.34 -19.53
CA LYS A 9 -30.14 -0.68 -18.48
C LYS A 9 -29.37 -1.94 -18.93
N GLY A 10 -28.59 -2.54 -18.03
CA GLY A 10 -27.78 -3.73 -18.32
C GLY A 10 -26.38 -3.45 -18.85
N TYR A 11 -26.05 -2.20 -19.16
CA TYR A 11 -24.69 -1.79 -19.52
C TYR A 11 -23.91 -1.30 -18.30
N PRO A 12 -22.56 -1.40 -18.30
CA PRO A 12 -21.74 -0.95 -17.19
C PRO A 12 -21.93 0.53 -16.91
N ALA A 13 -21.90 0.91 -15.64
CA ALA A 13 -22.04 2.29 -15.24
C ALA A 13 -20.77 3.09 -15.57
N GLU A 14 -20.95 4.34 -15.99
CA GLU A 14 -19.83 5.27 -16.19
C GLU A 14 -19.26 5.77 -14.85
N PRO A 15 -17.94 6.06 -14.76
CA PRO A 15 -17.36 6.69 -13.58
C PRO A 15 -17.97 8.07 -13.31
N LYS A 16 -18.28 8.34 -12.03
CA LYS A 16 -18.87 9.60 -11.52
C LYS A 16 -18.31 9.93 -10.15
N ILE A 17 -18.38 11.20 -9.75
CA ILE A 17 -17.98 11.66 -8.42
C ILE A 17 -18.73 10.94 -7.28
N GLY A 18 -19.97 10.50 -7.52
CA GLY A 18 -20.79 9.77 -6.54
C GLY A 18 -20.29 8.37 -6.17
N TYR A 19 -19.38 7.78 -6.95
CA TYR A 19 -18.72 6.51 -6.57
C TYR A 19 -17.53 6.70 -5.63
N GLY A 20 -17.17 7.95 -5.31
CA GLY A 20 -16.10 8.23 -4.36
C GLY A 20 -16.38 7.63 -2.99
N SER A 21 -15.41 6.88 -2.45
CA SER A 21 -15.50 6.37 -1.08
C SER A 21 -15.40 7.50 -0.05
N ASN A 22 -15.89 7.24 1.17
CA ASN A 22 -15.83 8.19 2.27
C ASN A 22 -14.40 8.70 2.49
N LYS A 23 -14.23 10.02 2.63
CA LYS A 23 -12.94 10.69 2.82
C LYS A 23 -12.10 10.09 3.97
N LYS A 24 -12.75 9.60 5.03
CA LYS A 24 -12.06 8.97 6.17
C LYS A 24 -11.45 7.61 5.83
N THR A 25 -12.13 6.81 5.01
CA THR A 25 -11.71 5.43 4.69
C THR A 25 -10.95 5.34 3.37
N LYS A 26 -11.00 6.38 2.55
CA LYS A 26 -10.24 6.48 1.31
C LYS A 26 -8.74 6.30 1.58
N HIS A 27 -8.08 5.52 0.72
CA HIS A 27 -6.65 5.19 0.79
C HIS A 27 -6.21 4.28 1.95
N LEU A 28 -7.14 3.71 2.70
CA LEU A 28 -6.82 2.64 3.65
C LEU A 28 -6.67 1.31 2.92
N SER A 29 -5.67 0.54 3.33
CA SER A 29 -5.59 -0.88 2.99
C SER A 29 -6.68 -1.66 3.74
N PRO A 30 -7.03 -2.88 3.29
CA PRO A 30 -7.95 -3.74 4.03
C PRO A 30 -7.53 -4.03 5.47
N SER A 31 -6.24 -3.88 5.78
CA SER A 31 -5.70 -4.01 7.12
C SER A 31 -5.95 -2.80 8.04
N GLY A 32 -6.61 -1.75 7.54
CA GLY A 32 -6.92 -0.52 8.28
C GLY A 32 -5.79 0.51 8.32
N HIS A 33 -4.65 0.23 7.67
CA HIS A 33 -3.49 1.13 7.64
C HIS A 33 -3.42 1.86 6.30
N LYS A 34 -2.93 3.11 6.30
CA LYS A 34 -2.51 3.80 5.08
C LYS A 34 -1.18 3.24 4.60
N VAL A 35 -1.03 3.04 3.31
CA VAL A 35 0.21 2.46 2.76
C VAL A 35 1.18 3.57 2.42
N PHE A 36 2.41 3.46 2.91
CA PHE A 36 3.51 4.37 2.62
C PHE A 36 4.63 3.62 1.88
N LEU A 37 5.02 4.14 0.72
CA LEU A 37 6.06 3.53 -0.11
C LEU A 37 7.45 3.85 0.46
N VAL A 38 8.24 2.82 0.73
CA VAL A 38 9.58 2.90 1.34
C VAL A 38 10.61 2.41 0.33
N ALA A 39 11.63 3.22 0.03
CA ALA A 39 12.73 2.85 -0.87
C ALA A 39 14.04 2.57 -0.11
N ASN A 40 14.20 3.10 1.10
CA ASN A 40 15.41 2.95 1.89
C ASN A 40 15.11 2.87 3.41
N VAL A 41 16.15 2.67 4.22
CA VAL A 41 16.03 2.53 5.69
C VAL A 41 15.64 3.85 6.38
N LYS A 42 16.06 5.01 5.84
CA LYS A 42 15.72 6.32 6.40
C LYS A 42 14.23 6.64 6.24
N ASP A 43 13.61 6.19 5.15
CA ASP A 43 12.18 6.37 4.92
C ASP A 43 11.32 5.69 6.01
N LEU A 44 11.84 4.63 6.67
CA LEU A 44 11.16 3.99 7.80
C LEU A 44 11.15 4.86 9.06
N GLU A 45 12.11 5.76 9.22
CA GLU A 45 12.22 6.59 10.42
C GLU A 45 11.06 7.58 10.51
N VAL A 46 10.56 8.05 9.36
CA VAL A 46 9.36 8.88 9.24
C VAL A 46 8.12 8.15 9.78
N LEU A 47 8.09 6.82 9.69
CA LEU A 47 6.97 6.00 10.14
C LEU A 47 7.00 5.66 11.64
N THR A 48 8.07 6.01 12.36
CA THR A 48 8.24 5.69 13.79
C THR A 48 7.08 6.21 14.63
N MET A 49 6.68 7.47 14.42
CA MET A 49 5.58 8.11 15.15
C MET A 49 4.19 7.68 14.66
N HIS A 50 4.11 7.03 13.49
CA HIS A 50 2.85 6.71 12.83
C HIS A 50 2.64 5.20 12.60
N SER A 51 3.30 4.36 13.39
CA SER A 51 3.28 2.89 13.26
C SER A 51 1.88 2.26 13.29
N LYS A 52 0.91 2.88 13.99
CA LYS A 52 -0.49 2.42 14.06
C LYS A 52 -1.34 2.86 12.86
N SER A 53 -0.98 3.98 12.23
CA SER A 53 -1.78 4.58 11.16
C SER A 53 -1.28 4.18 9.78
N TYR A 54 0.02 3.88 9.65
CA TYR A 54 0.66 3.56 8.38
C TYR A 54 1.32 2.19 8.41
N ALA A 55 1.32 1.55 7.25
CA ALA A 55 2.11 0.37 6.96
C ALA A 55 3.12 0.72 5.86
N ALA A 56 4.31 0.16 5.96
CA ALA A 56 5.35 0.31 4.94
C ALA A 56 5.12 -0.69 3.79
N GLU A 57 5.16 -0.20 2.56
CA GLU A 57 5.27 -1.02 1.37
C GLU A 57 6.64 -0.81 0.75
N ILE A 58 7.44 -1.88 0.65
CA ILE A 58 8.80 -1.77 0.11
C ILE A 58 8.71 -1.69 -1.40
N ALA A 59 9.30 -0.63 -1.98
CA ALA A 59 9.28 -0.38 -3.42
C ALA A 59 9.87 -1.54 -4.23
N HIS A 60 9.35 -1.72 -5.45
CA HIS A 60 9.71 -2.86 -6.32
C HIS A 60 11.20 -2.83 -6.73
N ASN A 61 11.79 -1.64 -6.83
CA ASN A 61 13.18 -1.42 -7.25
C ASN A 61 14.21 -1.78 -6.17
N VAL A 62 13.79 -2.03 -4.93
CA VAL A 62 14.69 -2.37 -3.83
C VAL A 62 15.19 -3.81 -3.98
N SER A 63 16.51 -3.99 -4.02
CA SER A 63 17.17 -5.29 -4.11
C SER A 63 16.96 -6.14 -2.86
N SER A 64 17.02 -7.47 -3.00
CA SER A 64 16.82 -8.43 -1.91
C SER A 64 17.70 -8.15 -0.69
N ARG A 65 18.98 -7.81 -0.89
CA ARG A 65 19.92 -7.45 0.19
C ARG A 65 19.39 -6.29 1.03
N LYS A 66 19.01 -5.17 0.41
CA LYS A 66 18.48 -3.98 1.11
C LYS A 66 17.13 -4.26 1.77
N ARG A 67 16.33 -5.19 1.22
CA ARG A 67 15.05 -5.59 1.84
C ARG A 67 15.26 -6.25 3.20
N VAL A 68 16.35 -7.01 3.40
CA VAL A 68 16.67 -7.62 4.70
C VAL A 68 16.88 -6.53 5.75
N ASP A 69 17.68 -5.51 5.43
CA ASP A 69 17.96 -4.39 6.34
C ASP A 69 16.70 -3.59 6.68
N ILE A 70 15.87 -3.32 5.67
CA ILE A 70 14.58 -2.64 5.83
C ILE A 70 13.64 -3.46 6.71
N LEU A 71 13.56 -4.78 6.51
CA LEU A 71 12.71 -5.65 7.34
C LEU A 71 13.20 -5.72 8.78
N ALA A 72 14.51 -5.85 8.99
CA ALA A 72 15.10 -5.86 10.33
C ALA A 72 14.82 -4.56 11.07
N ARG A 73 15.02 -3.40 10.42
CA ARG A 73 14.72 -2.09 10.99
C ARG A 73 13.23 -1.89 11.23
N ALA A 74 12.37 -2.27 10.29
CA ALA A 74 10.92 -2.15 10.43
C ALA A 74 10.39 -2.97 11.63
N LYS A 75 10.95 -4.17 11.86
CA LYS A 75 10.62 -5.01 13.03
C LYS A 75 11.03 -4.34 14.33
N ALA A 76 12.21 -3.71 14.39
CA ALA A 76 12.66 -2.97 15.56
C ALA A 76 11.78 -1.74 15.87
N LEU A 77 11.29 -1.05 14.83
CA LEU A 77 10.40 0.11 14.96
C LEU A 77 8.92 -0.27 15.18
N GLY A 78 8.57 -1.57 15.10
CA GLY A 78 7.18 -2.02 15.19
C GLY A 78 6.30 -1.60 14.01
N VAL A 79 6.90 -1.27 12.85
CA VAL A 79 6.18 -0.86 11.65
C VAL A 79 5.76 -2.10 10.85
N LYS A 80 4.47 -2.21 10.51
CA LYS A 80 3.95 -3.29 9.70
C LYS A 80 4.40 -3.14 8.25
N VAL A 81 4.98 -4.18 7.67
CA VAL A 81 5.33 -4.24 6.24
C VAL A 81 4.28 -5.03 5.48
N THR A 82 3.77 -4.50 4.37
CA THR A 82 2.71 -5.14 3.56
C THR A 82 3.22 -6.30 2.72
N ASN A 83 4.47 -6.22 2.24
CA ASN A 83 5.10 -7.18 1.33
C ASN A 83 6.39 -7.81 1.90
N PRO A 84 6.34 -8.47 3.09
CA PRO A 84 7.54 -8.99 3.74
C PRO A 84 8.24 -10.08 2.91
N LYS A 85 7.47 -10.97 2.26
CA LYS A 85 7.97 -12.08 1.44
C LYS A 85 8.26 -11.72 -0.03
N GLY A 86 8.52 -10.45 -0.35
CA GLY A 86 8.64 -9.96 -1.74
C GLY A 86 9.78 -10.61 -2.54
N ARG A 87 10.91 -9.91 -2.74
CA ARG A 87 12.07 -10.47 -3.49
C ARG A 87 12.97 -11.39 -2.65
N LEU A 88 12.49 -11.84 -1.50
CA LEU A 88 13.20 -12.73 -0.58
C LEU A 88 12.61 -14.13 -0.77
N SER A 89 13.38 -15.03 -1.41
CA SER A 89 13.09 -16.45 -1.35
C SER A 89 13.41 -16.90 0.07
N LEU A 90 12.43 -17.44 0.79
CA LEU A 90 12.63 -18.03 2.12
C LEU A 90 13.25 -19.43 1.97
N GLU A 91 14.49 -19.47 1.49
CA GLU A 91 15.40 -20.61 1.59
C GLU A 91 16.67 -20.13 2.30
N ALA A 92 16.55 -19.92 3.61
CA ALA A 92 17.63 -19.86 4.59
C ALA A 92 17.04 -20.02 5.99
#